data_AF-A0A1Y0MF21-F1
#
_entry.id   AF-A0A1Y0MF21-F1
#
_cell.length_a   1.000
_cell.length_b   1.000
_cell.length_c   1.000
_cell.angle_alpha   90.00
_cell.angle_beta   90.00
_cell.angle_gamma   90.00
#
_symmetry.space_group_name_H-M   'P 1'
#
loop_
_entity.id
_entity.type
_entity.pdbx_description
1 polymer ?
#
loop_
_entity_poly.entity_id
_entity_poly.type
_entity_poly.pdbx_seq_one_letter_code
_entity_poly.pdbx_strand_id
1 'polypeptide(L)' 'MESIIGEALIFVILDIIGGTIRWLIGSVWRIFTNRPKKRYKDYIFNKDEFEHFNDSPYGCLNIIVAIIFIIIVVLILI' A
#
# COMPACT_ATOMS: atom_id res chain seq x y z
N MET A 1 25.88 6.67 12.72
CA MET A 1 25.97 6.02 11.40
C MET A 1 25.10 4.76 11.36
N GLU A 2 25.21 3.88 12.37
CA GLU A 2 24.36 2.68 12.47
C GLU A 2 22.85 2.98 12.64
N SER A 3 22.46 4.04 13.37
CA SER A 3 21.03 4.40 13.54
C SER A 3 20.35 4.83 12.23
N ILE A 4 21.08 5.55 11.37
CA ILE A 4 20.58 6.05 10.07
C ILE A 4 20.33 4.87 9.11
N ILE A 5 21.21 3.87 9.14
CA ILE A 5 21.06 2.65 8.34
C ILE A 5 19.85 1.84 8.84
N GLY A 6 19.67 1.74 10.15
CA GLY A 6 18.51 1.08 10.75
C GLY A 6 17.19 1.73 10.34
N GLU A 7 17.09 3.05 10.43
CA GLU A 7 15.90 3.79 10.00
C GLU A 7 15.62 3.61 8.50
N ALA A 8 16.64 3.73 7.64
CA ALA A 8 16.48 3.53 6.20
C ALA A 8 15.98 2.11 5.87
N LEU A 9 16.48 1.09 6.55
CA LEU A 9 16.03 -0.29 6.41
C LEU A 9 14.57 -0.46 6.78
N ILE A 10 14.15 0.12 7.90
CA ILE A 10 12.75 0.09 8.34
C ILE A 10 11.85 0.78 7.31
N PHE A 11 12.25 1.96 6.80
CA PHE A 11 11.49 2.65 5.76
C PHE A 11 11.33 1.82 4.49
N VAL A 12 12.40 1.16 4.02
CA VAL A 12 12.34 0.29 2.83
C VAL A 12 11.41 -0.90 3.07
N ILE A 13 11.50 -1.53 4.23
CA ILE A 13 10.62 -2.67 4.59
C ILE A 13 9.16 -2.22 4.61
N LEU A 14 8.87 -1.07 5.23
CA LEU A 14 7.51 -0.53 5.28
C LEU A 14 6.97 -0.13 3.90
N ASP A 15 7.79 0.48 3.04
CA ASP A 15 7.40 0.84 1.67
C ASP A 15 7.14 -0.42 0.82
N ILE A 16 7.93 -1.49 0.99
CA ILE A 16 7.70 -2.77 0.29
C ILE A 16 6.41 -3.44 0.79
N ILE A 17 6.21 -3.54 2.11
CA ILE A 17 5.01 -4.15 2.69
C ILE A 17 3.75 -3.36 2.27
N GLY A 18 3.77 -2.05 2.45
CA GLY A 18 2.67 -1.16 2.06
C GLY A 18 2.38 -1.19 0.56
N GLY A 19 3.43 -1.16 -0.27
CA GLY A 19 3.33 -1.29 -1.72
C GLY A 19 2.75 -2.65 -2.16
N THR A 20 3.14 -3.74 -1.48
CA THR A 20 2.61 -5.09 -1.73
C THR A 20 1.13 -5.20 -1.43
N ILE A 21 0.70 -4.70 -0.28
CA ILE A 21 -0.71 -4.71 0.11
C ILE A 21 -1.54 -3.89 -0.88
N ARG A 22 -1.06 -2.68 -1.22
CA ARG A 22 -1.73 -1.80 -2.19
C ARG A 22 -1.80 -2.43 -3.58
N TRP A 23 -0.76 -3.16 -3.98
CA TRP A 23 -0.73 -3.89 -5.24
C TRP A 23 -1.73 -5.05 -5.28
N LEU A 24 -1.77 -5.89 -4.24
CA LEU A 24 -2.71 -7.02 -4.15
C LEU A 24 -4.15 -6.51 -4.26
N ILE A 25 -4.48 -5.50 -3.48
CA ILE A 25 -5.85 -4.97 -3.40
C ILE A 25 -6.20 -4.17 -4.65
N GLY A 26 -5.28 -3.35 -5.15
CA GLY A 26 -5.45 -2.65 -6.42
C GLY A 26 -5.61 -3.61 -7.61
N SER A 27 -4.95 -4.76 -7.57
CA SER A 27 -5.09 -5.81 -8.58
C SER A 27 -6.46 -6.48 -8.52
N VAL A 28 -6.93 -6.83 -7.32
CA VAL A 28 -8.28 -7.37 -7.09
C VAL A 28 -9.35 -6.38 -7.55
N TRP A 29 -9.22 -5.11 -7.17
CA TRP A 29 -10.15 -4.06 -7.59
C TRP A 29 -10.18 -3.86 -9.11
N ARG A 30 -9.02 -3.88 -9.77
CA ARG A 30 -8.91 -3.75 -11.23
C ARG A 30 -9.54 -4.93 -11.97
N ILE A 31 -9.51 -6.13 -11.38
CA ILE A 31 -10.23 -7.30 -11.89
C ILE A 31 -11.74 -7.04 -11.87
N PHE A 32 -12.28 -6.58 -10.73
CA PHE A 32 -13.72 -6.30 -10.60
C PHE A 32 -14.20 -5.11 -11.44
N THR A 33 -13.33 -4.14 -11.71
CA THR A 33 -13.66 -2.94 -12.50
C THR A 33 -13.24 -3.03 -13.97
N ASN A 34 -12.76 -4.20 -14.42
CA ASN A 34 -12.27 -4.44 -15.77
C ASN A 34 -11.25 -3.38 -16.25
N ARG A 35 -10.37 -2.93 -15.34
CA ARG A 35 -9.33 -1.93 -15.60
C ARG A 35 -7.97 -2.60 -15.83
N PRO A 36 -7.08 -1.99 -16.62
CA PRO A 36 -5.74 -2.56 -16.87
C PRO A 36 -4.95 -2.68 -15.55
N LYS A 37 -4.31 -3.84 -15.35
CA LYS A 37 -3.44 -4.11 -14.19
C LYS A 37 -2.23 -3.17 -14.23
N LYS A 38 -1.96 -2.49 -13.11
CA LYS A 38 -0.70 -1.75 -12.92
C LYS A 38 0.41 -2.71 -12.52
N ARG A 39 1.66 -2.39 -12.85
CA ARG A 39 2.80 -3.26 -12.50
C ARG A 39 3.12 -3.09 -11.03
N TYR A 40 3.58 -4.16 -10.38
CA TYR A 40 3.95 -4.15 -8.96
C TYR A 40 4.93 -3.02 -8.60
N LYS A 41 5.93 -2.78 -9.45
CA LYS A 41 6.90 -1.69 -9.28
C LYS A 41 6.24 -0.31 -9.18
N ASP A 42 5.11 -0.11 -9.85
CA ASP A 42 4.42 1.17 -9.85
C ASP A 42 3.79 1.44 -8.46
N TYR A 43 3.53 0.39 -7.65
CA TYR A 43 2.99 0.51 -6.30
C TYR A 43 4.05 0.78 -5.23
N ILE A 44 5.31 0.40 -5.48
CA ILE A 44 6.43 0.62 -4.56
C ILE A 44 7.16 1.93 -4.88
N PHE A 45 7.40 2.21 -6.17
CA PHE A 45 8.36 3.24 -6.58
C PHE A 45 7.70 4.53 -7.12
N ASN A 46 6.45 4.49 -7.59
CA ASN A 46 5.76 5.70 -8.05
C ASN A 46 4.81 6.21 -6.95
N LYS A 47 5.31 7.12 -6.09
CA LYS A 47 4.50 7.80 -5.07
C LYS A 47 3.51 8.82 -5.69
N ASP A 48 3.89 9.43 -6.81
CA ASP A 48 3.19 10.60 -7.39
C ASP A 48 1.78 10.29 -7.95
N GLU A 49 1.51 9.06 -8.40
CA GLU A 49 0.18 8.67 -8.88
C GLU A 49 -0.80 8.27 -7.76
N PHE A 50 -0.31 8.06 -6.54
CA PHE A 50 -1.17 7.77 -5.38
C PHE A 50 -1.56 9.01 -4.60
N GLU A 51 -0.91 10.16 -4.82
CA GLU A 51 -1.29 11.42 -4.20
C GLU A 51 -2.67 11.90 -4.69
N HIS A 52 -3.02 11.62 -5.95
CA HIS A 52 -4.34 11.89 -6.52
C HIS A 52 -5.37 10.77 -6.27
N PHE A 53 -5.04 9.77 -5.45
CA PHE A 53 -5.98 8.70 -5.10
C PHE A 53 -7.01 9.12 -4.05
N ASN A 54 -6.80 10.25 -3.38
CA ASN A 54 -7.70 10.81 -2.36
C ASN A 54 -8.93 11.54 -2.95
N ASP A 55 -8.88 11.99 -4.21
CA ASP A 55 -9.98 12.75 -4.84
C ASP A 55 -11.00 11.88 -5.60
N SER A 56 -10.96 10.56 -5.36
CA SER A 56 -11.83 9.61 -6.02
C SER A 56 -12.52 8.72 -4.98
N PRO A 57 -13.71 8.13 -5.24
CA PRO A 57 -14.30 7.08 -4.38
C PRO A 57 -13.33 5.93 -4.02
N TYR A 58 -12.20 5.82 -4.73
CA TYR A 58 -11.08 4.93 -4.42
C TYR A 58 -10.27 5.30 -3.16
N GLY A 59 -10.24 6.57 -2.74
CA GLY A 59 -9.55 7.00 -1.50
C GLY A 59 -10.20 6.41 -0.25
N CYS A 60 -11.54 6.36 -0.23
CA CYS A 60 -12.32 5.77 0.86
C CYS A 60 -12.08 4.26 1.00
N LEU A 61 -12.00 3.53 -0.12
CA LEU A 61 -11.69 2.09 -0.14
C LEU A 61 -10.29 1.80 0.39
N ASN A 62 -9.32 2.67 0.09
CA ASN A 62 -7.95 2.52 0.54
C ASN A 62 -7.81 2.76 2.05
N ILE A 63 -8.60 3.69 2.61
CA ILE A 63 -8.70 3.93 4.06
C ILE A 63 -9.31 2.71 4.76
N ILE A 64 -10.41 2.16 4.24
CA ILE A 64 -11.05 0.96 4.80
C ILE A 64 -10.09 -0.23 4.81
N VAL A 65 -9.33 -0.39 3.73
CA VAL A 65 -8.29 -1.41 3.59
C VAL A 65 -7.15 -1.22 4.58
N ALA A 66 -6.67 0.01 4.76
CA ALA A 66 -5.65 0.33 5.74
C ALA A 66 -6.15 0.04 7.17
N ILE A 67 -7.41 0.36 7.47
CA ILE A 67 -8.05 0.04 8.75
C ILE A 67 -8.12 -1.47 8.98
N ILE A 68 -8.58 -2.24 7.99
CA ILE A 68 -8.63 -3.72 8.08
C ILE A 68 -7.24 -4.30 8.31
N PHE A 69 -6.22 -3.78 7.62
CA PHE A 69 -4.85 -4.23 7.79
C PHE A 69 -4.32 -3.96 9.20
N ILE A 70 -4.54 -2.75 9.74
CA ILE A 70 -4.17 -2.40 11.11
C ILE A 70 -4.86 -3.34 12.11
N ILE A 71 -6.15 -3.61 11.92
CA ILE A 71 -6.90 -4.55 12.77
C ILE A 71 -6.26 -5.95 12.74
N ILE A 72 -5.90 -6.47 11.57
CA ILE A 72 -5.26 -7.78 11.43
C ILE A 72 -3.91 -7.81 12.16
N VAL A 73 -3.07 -6.78 12.00
CA VAL A 73 -1.76 -6.70 12.65
C VAL A 73 -1.90 -6.66 14.18
N VAL A 74 -2.85 -5.85 14.68
CA VAL A 74 -3.14 -5.77 16.12
C VAL A 74 -3.63 -7.12 16.67
N LEU A 75 -4.49 -7.84 15.95
CA LEU A 75 -4.97 -9.16 16.35
C LEU A 75 -3.88 -10.24 16.34
N ILE A 76 -2.83 -10.10 15.52
CA ILE A 76 -1.72 -11.07 15.48
C ILE A 76 -0.72 -10.82 16.62
N LEU A 77 -0.58 -9.56 17.06
CA LEU A 77 0.39 -9.15 18.07
C LEU A 77 -0.15 -9.25 19.52
N ILE A 78 -1.46 -9.38 19.69
CA ILE A 78 -2.16 -9.62 20.97
C ILE A 78 -2.42 -11.12 21.13
#